data_AF-A0A1G7JYP6-F1
#
_entry.id   AF-A0A1G7JYP6-F1
#
_cell.length_a   1.000
_cell.length_b   1.000
_cell.length_c   1.000
_cell.angle_alpha   90.00
_cell.angle_beta   90.00
_cell.angle_gamma   90.00
#
_symmetry.space_group_name_H-M   'P 1'
#
loop_
_entity.id
_entity.type
_entity.pdbx_description
1 polymer ?
#
loop_
_entity_poly.entity_id
_entity_poly.type
_entity_poly.pdbx_seq_one_letter_code
_entity_poly.pdbx_strand_id
1 'polypeptide(L)'
;MIVYRIVNTEKMRKIEINKMLLGLVLAFFSCISHADENRYWDDLDENSKSEIINTIDVDKNIMKLYLHEIKLSDNDLTMTILDTLCSSSNGNKRMLYFYVLNENIKKSDGALAEMLGGYCIKYVNENTDYALEYFSKHHDVANDYANMIASELYLSNSSFTQYEKKLQHSTKSKCAKDYLPTFLKEIERILTKIDSL
;
A
#
# COMPACT_ATOMS: atom_id res chain seq x y z
N MET A 1 25.80 -41.20 48.77
CA MET A 1 24.89 -41.47 47.63
C MET A 1 23.91 -40.32 47.31
N ILE A 2 23.91 -39.20 48.04
CA ILE A 2 22.97 -38.07 47.81
C ILE A 2 23.56 -37.02 46.85
N VAL A 3 24.88 -36.79 46.90
CA VAL A 3 25.59 -35.80 46.06
C VAL A 3 25.49 -36.11 44.57
N TYR A 4 25.55 -37.39 44.18
CA TYR A 4 25.43 -37.80 42.77
C TYR A 4 24.05 -37.54 42.17
N ARG A 5 22.99 -37.55 42.99
CA ARG A 5 21.62 -37.24 42.53
C ARG A 5 21.42 -35.76 42.24
N ILE A 6 22.04 -34.88 43.03
CA ILE A 6 21.90 -33.41 42.91
C ILE A 6 22.63 -32.87 41.67
N VAL A 7 23.83 -33.38 41.38
CA VAL A 7 24.60 -32.97 40.20
C VAL A 7 23.88 -33.39 38.90
N ASN A 8 23.19 -34.53 38.91
CA ASN A 8 22.48 -35.02 37.73
C ASN A 8 21.19 -34.23 37.45
N THR A 9 20.49 -33.76 38.49
CA THR A 9 19.29 -32.91 38.32
C THR A 9 19.63 -31.52 37.81
N GLU A 10 20.74 -30.90 38.24
CA GLU A 10 21.16 -29.60 37.69
C GLU A 10 21.60 -29.68 36.22
N LYS A 11 22.29 -30.78 35.85
CA LYS A 11 22.69 -31.01 34.45
C LYS A 11 21.49 -31.24 33.54
N MET A 12 20.50 -32.00 34.00
CA MET A 12 19.24 -32.21 33.27
C MET A 12 18.44 -30.91 33.12
N ARG A 13 18.36 -30.09 34.17
CA ARG A 13 17.63 -28.81 34.15
C ARG A 13 18.28 -27.79 33.19
N LYS A 14 19.61 -27.73 33.11
CA LYS A 14 20.34 -26.90 32.12
C LYS A 14 20.10 -27.36 30.68
N ILE A 15 19.99 -28.67 30.43
CA ILE A 15 19.72 -29.21 29.10
C ILE A 15 18.29 -28.88 28.65
N GLU A 16 17.31 -28.95 29.54
CA GLU A 16 15.92 -28.57 29.23
C GLU A 16 15.76 -27.07 28.97
N ILE A 17 16.40 -26.21 29.77
CA ILE A 17 16.37 -24.75 29.56
C ILE A 17 16.99 -24.38 28.20
N ASN A 18 18.10 -25.01 27.82
CA ASN A 18 18.74 -24.76 26.52
C ASN A 18 17.88 -25.24 25.34
N LYS A 19 17.15 -26.36 25.48
CA LYS A 19 16.20 -26.83 24.46
C LYS A 19 15.00 -25.89 24.32
N MET A 20 14.52 -25.35 25.44
CA MET A 20 13.40 -24.40 25.46
C MET A 20 13.79 -23.05 24.84
N LEU A 21 15.00 -22.53 25.15
CA LEU A 21 15.56 -21.33 24.53
C LEU A 21 15.83 -21.53 23.02
N LEU A 22 16.36 -22.67 22.61
CA LEU A 22 16.59 -22.96 21.18
C LEU A 22 15.27 -23.09 20.41
N GLY A 23 14.23 -23.67 21.02
CA GLY A 23 12.88 -23.71 20.46
C GLY A 23 12.22 -22.33 20.35
N LEU A 24 12.47 -21.45 21.33
CA LEU A 24 11.99 -20.07 21.31
C LEU A 24 12.70 -19.23 20.24
N VAL A 25 14.03 -19.37 20.09
CA VAL A 25 14.79 -18.71 19.04
C VAL A 25 14.36 -19.22 17.65
N LEU A 26 14.13 -20.53 17.48
CA LEU A 26 13.64 -21.07 16.20
C LEU A 26 12.19 -20.67 15.88
N ALA A 27 11.34 -20.45 16.89
CA ALA A 27 9.98 -19.92 16.71
C ALA A 27 9.98 -18.41 16.38
N PHE A 28 11.00 -17.66 16.80
CA PHE A 28 11.20 -16.28 16.36
C PHE A 28 11.71 -16.19 14.91
N PHE A 29 12.49 -17.18 14.45
CA PHE A 29 12.98 -17.22 13.06
C PHE A 29 11.98 -17.82 12.05
N SER A 30 10.94 -18.52 12.47
CA SER A 30 9.92 -19.06 11.56
C SER A 30 8.88 -18.02 11.11
N CYS A 31 8.90 -16.80 11.64
CA CYS A 31 8.12 -15.66 11.11
C CYS A 31 8.90 -14.81 10.10
N ILE A 32 10.17 -15.11 9.82
CA ILE A 32 11.02 -14.31 8.92
C ILE A 32 11.03 -14.87 7.49
N SER A 33 10.46 -16.07 7.26
CA SER A 33 10.38 -16.68 5.94
C SER A 33 8.97 -16.52 5.34
N HIS A 34 8.82 -15.48 4.50
CA HIS A 34 7.75 -15.22 3.47
C HIS A 34 7.03 -13.86 3.54
N ALA A 35 7.54 -12.85 4.24
CA ALA A 35 7.10 -11.48 4.00
C ALA A 35 8.00 -10.85 2.92
N ASP A 36 7.59 -10.95 1.66
CA ASP A 36 8.02 -9.97 0.67
C ASP A 36 7.30 -8.66 1.06
N GLU A 37 7.87 -7.94 2.04
CA GLU A 37 7.30 -6.68 2.51
C GLU A 37 7.23 -5.75 1.31
N ASN A 38 6.02 -5.33 0.94
CA ASN A 38 5.82 -4.40 -0.15
C ASN A 38 6.74 -3.20 0.05
N ARG A 39 7.64 -2.97 -0.92
CA ARG A 39 8.53 -1.80 -0.92
C ARG A 39 7.80 -0.61 -1.54
N TYR A 40 8.10 0.58 -1.05
CA TYR A 40 7.57 1.84 -1.59
C TYR A 40 8.71 2.76 -2.00
N TRP A 41 8.42 3.67 -2.92
CA TRP A 41 9.43 4.57 -3.47
C TRP A 41 10.00 5.54 -2.42
N ASP A 42 9.15 5.96 -1.48
CA ASP A 42 9.51 6.88 -0.40
C ASP A 42 10.52 6.28 0.59
N ASP A 43 10.57 4.95 0.69
CA ASP A 43 11.48 4.22 1.59
C ASP A 43 12.89 4.06 1.00
N LEU A 44 13.10 4.44 -0.25
CA LEU A 44 14.39 4.29 -0.93
C LEU A 44 15.32 5.48 -0.68
N ASP A 45 16.61 5.18 -0.50
CA ASP A 45 17.66 6.18 -0.60
C ASP A 45 17.88 6.62 -2.06
N GLU A 46 18.55 7.75 -2.26
CA GLU A 46 18.78 8.34 -3.58
C GLU A 46 19.65 7.48 -4.51
N ASN A 47 20.60 6.70 -3.97
CA ASN A 47 21.39 5.78 -4.79
C ASN A 47 20.50 4.65 -5.32
N SER A 48 19.68 4.06 -4.45
CA SER A 48 18.68 3.05 -4.82
C SER A 48 17.71 3.56 -5.88
N LYS A 49 17.18 4.80 -5.72
CA LYS A 49 16.30 5.42 -6.73
C LYS A 49 17.02 5.59 -8.07
N SER A 50 18.25 6.08 -8.06
CA SER A 50 19.08 6.28 -9.27
C SER A 50 19.37 4.96 -9.98
N GLU A 51 19.79 3.93 -9.26
CA GLU A 51 20.02 2.59 -9.81
C GLU A 51 18.77 2.01 -10.44
N ILE A 52 17.62 2.15 -9.77
CA ILE A 52 16.34 1.69 -10.30
C ILE A 52 15.99 2.44 -11.58
N ILE A 53 16.02 3.77 -11.58
CA ILE A 53 15.72 4.60 -12.76
C ILE A 53 16.58 4.20 -13.97
N ASN A 54 17.86 3.90 -13.74
CA ASN A 54 18.79 3.50 -14.80
C ASN A 54 18.56 2.07 -15.33
N THR A 55 17.76 1.25 -14.65
CA THR A 55 17.54 -0.17 -14.99
C THR A 55 16.12 -0.48 -15.46
N ILE A 56 15.14 0.36 -15.12
CA ILE A 56 13.75 0.16 -15.52
C ILE A 56 13.43 0.85 -16.84
N ASP A 57 12.73 0.15 -17.73
CA ASP A 57 12.16 0.74 -18.94
C ASP A 57 10.83 1.43 -18.61
N VAL A 58 10.83 2.76 -18.47
CA VAL A 58 9.66 3.55 -18.07
C VAL A 58 9.20 4.40 -19.24
N ASP A 59 7.87 4.53 -19.39
CA ASP A 59 7.30 5.42 -20.39
C ASP A 59 7.87 6.84 -20.26
N LYS A 60 8.22 7.43 -21.40
CA LYS A 60 8.90 8.73 -21.46
C LYS A 60 8.11 9.83 -20.76
N ASN A 61 6.78 9.83 -20.87
CA ASN A 61 5.95 10.86 -20.24
C ASN A 61 5.85 10.65 -18.73
N ILE A 62 5.87 9.40 -18.25
CA ILE A 62 5.96 9.10 -16.82
C ILE A 62 7.28 9.62 -16.25
N MET A 63 8.39 9.41 -16.97
CA MET A 63 9.69 9.93 -16.53
C MET A 63 9.72 11.46 -16.51
N LYS A 64 9.18 12.11 -17.54
CA LYS A 64 9.03 13.57 -17.56
C LYS A 64 8.16 14.09 -16.41
N LEU A 65 7.09 13.38 -16.07
CA LEU A 65 6.22 13.75 -14.95
C LEU A 65 6.95 13.59 -13.61
N TYR A 66 7.67 12.49 -13.43
CA TYR A 66 8.51 12.23 -12.26
C TYR A 66 9.59 13.31 -12.08
N LEU A 67 10.24 13.73 -13.17
CA LEU A 67 11.23 14.82 -13.17
C LEU A 67 10.62 16.23 -13.14
N HIS A 68 9.30 16.34 -13.00
CA HIS A 68 8.55 17.61 -12.99
C HIS A 68 8.71 18.46 -14.26
N GLU A 69 9.07 17.85 -15.39
CA GLU A 69 9.21 18.53 -16.69
C GLU A 69 7.85 18.79 -17.37
N ILE A 70 6.83 18.03 -16.99
CA ILE A 70 5.45 18.22 -17.44
C ILE A 70 4.51 18.25 -16.22
N LYS A 71 3.31 18.80 -16.42
CA LYS A 71 2.24 18.79 -15.42
C LYS A 71 0.98 18.17 -16.02
N LEU A 72 0.22 17.48 -15.18
CA LEU A 72 -1.10 16.98 -15.56
C LEU A 72 -2.09 18.15 -15.74
N SER A 73 -3.00 17.98 -16.69
CA SER A 73 -4.05 18.94 -17.03
C SER A 73 -5.22 18.20 -17.69
N ASP A 74 -6.34 18.87 -17.95
CA ASP A 74 -7.49 18.23 -18.58
C ASP A 74 -7.25 18.02 -20.10
N ASN A 75 -6.49 16.96 -20.45
CA ASN A 75 -6.19 16.59 -21.84
C ASN A 75 -5.90 15.08 -22.01
N ASP A 76 -5.93 14.63 -23.26
CA ASP A 76 -5.72 13.22 -23.63
C ASP A 76 -4.36 12.66 -23.18
N LEU A 77 -3.33 13.51 -23.15
CA LEU A 77 -2.00 13.12 -22.66
C LEU A 77 -2.06 12.75 -21.18
N THR A 78 -2.78 13.54 -20.37
CA THR A 78 -2.97 13.27 -18.94
C THR A 78 -3.74 11.99 -18.72
N MET A 79 -4.83 11.76 -19.47
CA MET A 79 -5.56 10.49 -19.40
C MET A 79 -4.65 9.29 -19.72
N THR A 80 -3.83 9.40 -20.78
CA THR A 80 -2.87 8.36 -21.17
C THR A 80 -1.83 8.08 -20.08
N ILE A 81 -1.31 9.15 -19.46
CA ILE A 81 -0.36 9.04 -18.35
C ILE A 81 -1.02 8.36 -17.14
N LEU A 82 -2.21 8.80 -16.75
CA LEU A 82 -2.93 8.26 -15.60
C LEU A 82 -3.34 6.80 -15.83
N ASP A 83 -3.72 6.43 -17.04
CA ASP A 83 -3.97 5.04 -17.43
C ASP A 83 -2.73 4.17 -17.30
N THR A 84 -1.56 4.72 -17.67
CA THR A 84 -0.28 4.03 -17.52
C THR A 84 0.11 3.86 -16.05
N LEU A 85 -0.03 4.92 -15.24
CA LEU A 85 0.24 4.87 -13.79
C LEU A 85 -0.67 3.87 -13.07
N CYS A 86 -1.93 3.78 -13.48
CA CYS A 86 -2.92 2.89 -12.87
C CYS A 86 -2.92 1.47 -13.42
N SER A 87 -2.16 1.20 -14.49
CA SER A 87 -2.05 -0.14 -15.03
C SER A 87 -1.36 -1.09 -14.05
N SER A 88 -1.86 -2.32 -13.98
CA SER A 88 -1.24 -3.41 -13.24
C SER A 88 0.25 -3.56 -13.61
N SER A 89 1.11 -3.14 -12.69
CA SER A 89 2.56 -3.20 -12.81
C SER A 89 3.15 -3.90 -11.58
N ASN A 90 4.38 -4.40 -11.69
CA ASN A 90 5.04 -5.17 -10.64
C ASN A 90 6.41 -4.58 -10.29
N GLY A 91 6.89 -4.90 -9.09
CA GLY A 91 8.23 -4.52 -8.62
C GLY A 91 8.50 -3.01 -8.69
N ASN A 92 9.68 -2.65 -9.18
CA ASN A 92 10.16 -1.26 -9.23
C ASN A 92 9.24 -0.31 -10.02
N LYS A 93 8.58 -0.79 -11.09
CA LYS A 93 7.64 0.03 -11.85
C LYS A 93 6.42 0.42 -11.02
N ARG A 94 5.84 -0.54 -10.29
CA ARG A 94 4.70 -0.28 -9.39
C ARG A 94 5.06 0.75 -8.33
N MET A 95 6.24 0.61 -7.73
CA MET A 95 6.75 1.55 -6.73
C MET A 95 6.80 2.98 -7.28
N LEU A 96 7.46 3.17 -8.42
CA LEU A 96 7.59 4.48 -9.06
C LEU A 96 6.22 5.03 -9.48
N TYR A 97 5.38 4.22 -10.11
CA TYR A 97 4.10 4.67 -10.65
C TYR A 97 3.16 5.08 -9.52
N PHE A 98 3.12 4.30 -8.44
CA PHE A 98 2.34 4.65 -7.26
C PHE A 98 2.80 5.96 -6.63
N TYR A 99 4.11 6.15 -6.52
CA TYR A 99 4.69 7.39 -6.02
C TYR A 99 4.30 8.59 -6.87
N VAL A 100 4.48 8.49 -8.19
CA VAL A 100 4.13 9.56 -9.13
C VAL A 100 2.63 9.86 -9.07
N LEU A 101 1.78 8.84 -8.97
CA LEU A 101 0.34 9.03 -8.80
C LEU A 101 0.01 9.78 -7.50
N ASN A 102 0.58 9.36 -6.36
CA ASN A 102 0.34 9.97 -5.06
C ASN A 102 0.78 11.45 -5.03
N GLU A 103 1.94 11.76 -5.62
CA GLU A 103 2.43 13.13 -5.72
C GLU A 103 1.49 14.04 -6.53
N ASN A 104 0.81 13.50 -7.54
CA ASN A 104 -0.16 14.26 -8.33
C ASN A 104 -1.50 14.39 -7.61
N ILE A 105 -1.96 13.36 -6.89
CA ILE A 105 -3.17 13.43 -6.06
C ILE A 105 -3.05 14.54 -5.01
N LYS A 106 -1.92 14.57 -4.28
CA LYS A 106 -1.66 15.57 -3.23
C LYS A 106 -1.68 17.02 -3.73
N LYS A 107 -1.34 17.23 -5.01
CA LYS A 107 -1.21 18.56 -5.63
C LYS A 107 -2.42 18.92 -6.50
N SER A 108 -3.37 18.00 -6.65
CA SER A 108 -4.51 18.19 -7.55
C SER A 108 -5.56 19.12 -6.96
N ASP A 109 -6.12 19.96 -7.82
CA ASP A 109 -7.24 20.84 -7.52
C ASP A 109 -8.16 20.96 -8.75
N GLY A 110 -9.33 21.57 -8.55
CA GLY A 110 -10.31 21.85 -9.61
C GLY A 110 -10.62 20.64 -10.49
N ALA A 111 -10.60 20.84 -11.81
CA ALA A 111 -10.95 19.82 -12.81
C ALA A 111 -10.02 18.59 -12.78
N LEU A 112 -8.75 18.75 -12.38
CA LEU A 112 -7.84 17.62 -12.29
C LEU A 112 -8.22 16.69 -11.11
N ALA A 113 -8.63 17.26 -9.98
CA ALA A 113 -9.09 16.48 -8.82
C ALA A 113 -10.33 15.65 -9.15
N GLU A 114 -11.27 16.21 -9.92
CA GLU A 114 -12.47 15.49 -10.38
C GLU A 114 -12.11 14.25 -11.22
N MET A 115 -11.13 14.37 -12.12
CA MET A 115 -10.68 13.25 -12.95
C MET A 115 -9.96 12.17 -12.13
N LEU A 116 -9.21 12.55 -11.10
CA LEU A 116 -8.39 11.62 -10.32
C LEU A 116 -9.23 10.65 -9.46
N GLY A 117 -10.48 10.97 -9.13
CA GLY A 117 -11.40 10.08 -8.41
C GLY A 117 -11.50 8.68 -9.04
N GLY A 118 -11.80 8.63 -10.34
CA GLY A 118 -11.86 7.38 -11.09
C GLY A 118 -10.53 6.61 -11.12
N TYR A 119 -9.41 7.32 -11.21
CA TYR A 119 -8.07 6.70 -11.20
C TYR A 119 -7.67 6.18 -9.81
N CYS A 120 -8.07 6.85 -8.73
CA CYS A 120 -7.92 6.34 -7.36
C CYS A 120 -8.67 5.02 -7.18
N ILE A 121 -9.93 4.95 -7.63
CA ILE A 121 -10.73 3.71 -7.62
C ILE A 121 -10.05 2.61 -8.45
N LYS A 122 -9.58 2.95 -9.66
CA LYS A 122 -8.89 2.00 -10.55
C LYS A 122 -7.64 1.42 -9.88
N TYR A 123 -6.75 2.28 -9.39
CA TYR A 123 -5.50 1.86 -8.77
C TYR A 123 -5.74 0.98 -7.53
N VAL A 124 -6.60 1.41 -6.61
CA VAL A 124 -6.89 0.65 -5.37
C VAL A 124 -7.55 -0.69 -5.69
N ASN A 125 -8.39 -0.77 -6.71
CA ASN A 125 -9.00 -2.04 -7.13
C ASN A 125 -8.00 -3.02 -7.75
N GLU A 126 -7.05 -2.53 -8.55
CA GLU A 126 -6.05 -3.36 -9.20
C GLU A 126 -4.91 -3.76 -8.25
N ASN A 127 -4.60 -2.92 -7.27
CA ASN A 127 -3.45 -3.08 -6.37
C ASN A 127 -3.88 -3.06 -4.89
N THR A 128 -5.01 -3.69 -4.54
CA THR A 128 -5.67 -3.56 -3.23
C THR A 128 -4.75 -3.77 -2.04
N ASP A 129 -4.04 -4.90 -1.97
CA ASP A 129 -3.15 -5.17 -0.84
C ASP A 129 -2.01 -4.15 -0.75
N TYR A 130 -1.39 -3.82 -1.89
CA TYR A 130 -0.30 -2.86 -1.96
C TYR A 130 -0.72 -1.46 -1.50
N ALA A 131 -1.87 -0.98 -1.97
CA ALA A 131 -2.39 0.33 -1.60
C ALA A 131 -2.80 0.39 -0.12
N LEU A 132 -3.55 -0.61 0.36
CA LEU A 132 -4.04 -0.63 1.75
C LEU A 132 -2.89 -0.78 2.77
N GLU A 133 -1.87 -1.56 2.44
CA GLU A 133 -0.66 -1.66 3.28
C GLU A 133 0.05 -0.31 3.37
N TYR A 134 0.19 0.43 2.26
CA TYR A 134 0.76 1.78 2.30
C TYR A 134 -0.10 2.73 3.13
N PHE A 135 -1.42 2.75 2.90
CA PHE A 135 -2.37 3.61 3.62
C PHE A 135 -2.38 3.34 5.14
N SER A 136 -2.11 2.10 5.55
CA SER A 136 -1.97 1.75 6.97
C SER A 136 -0.79 2.46 7.65
N LYS A 137 0.23 2.86 6.88
CA LYS A 137 1.43 3.58 7.35
C LYS A 137 1.37 5.09 7.02
N HIS A 138 0.59 5.49 6.01
CA HIS A 138 0.50 6.86 5.48
C HIS A 138 -0.95 7.36 5.47
N HIS A 139 -1.47 7.75 6.63
CA HIS A 139 -2.89 8.11 6.81
C HIS A 139 -3.31 9.40 6.10
N ASP A 140 -2.38 10.33 5.85
CA ASP A 140 -2.62 11.51 5.03
C ASP A 140 -3.01 11.10 3.60
N VAL A 141 -2.23 10.21 2.99
CA VAL A 141 -2.50 9.69 1.65
C VAL A 141 -3.78 8.85 1.64
N ALA A 142 -4.01 8.05 2.68
CA ALA A 142 -5.25 7.30 2.84
C ALA A 142 -6.48 8.21 2.81
N ASN A 143 -6.42 9.35 3.52
CA ASN A 143 -7.50 10.33 3.56
C ASN A 143 -7.70 11.00 2.20
N ASP A 144 -6.63 11.35 1.48
CA ASP A 144 -6.75 11.93 0.13
C ASP A 144 -7.47 10.96 -0.82
N TYR A 145 -7.07 9.68 -0.82
CA TYR A 145 -7.77 8.65 -1.60
C TYR A 145 -9.22 8.47 -1.16
N ALA A 146 -9.50 8.45 0.15
CA ALA A 146 -10.86 8.29 0.65
C ALA A 146 -11.77 9.44 0.19
N ASN A 147 -11.29 10.69 0.19
CA ASN A 147 -12.04 11.85 -0.31
C ASN A 147 -12.30 11.75 -1.82
N MET A 148 -11.28 11.41 -2.60
CA MET A 148 -11.38 11.27 -4.06
C MET A 148 -12.36 10.15 -4.44
N ILE A 149 -12.27 8.99 -3.78
CA ILE A 149 -13.14 7.83 -4.02
C ILE A 149 -14.58 8.14 -3.58
N ALA A 150 -14.78 8.73 -2.40
CA ALA A 150 -16.12 9.11 -1.94
C ALA A 150 -16.80 10.08 -2.91
N SER A 151 -16.07 11.11 -3.36
CA SER A 151 -16.58 12.08 -4.32
C SER A 151 -16.95 11.41 -5.65
N GLU A 152 -16.10 10.53 -6.17
CA GLU A 152 -16.37 9.77 -7.40
C GLU A 152 -17.59 8.86 -7.27
N LEU A 153 -17.72 8.13 -6.15
CA LEU A 153 -18.88 7.25 -5.90
C LEU A 153 -20.18 8.06 -5.86
N TYR A 154 -20.16 9.23 -5.23
CA TYR A 154 -21.30 10.15 -5.20
C TYR A 154 -21.66 10.67 -6.60
N LEU A 155 -20.68 11.23 -7.33
CA LEU A 155 -20.90 11.83 -8.65
C LEU A 155 -21.36 10.81 -9.70
N SER A 156 -20.82 9.59 -9.64
CA SER A 156 -21.19 8.49 -10.55
C SER A 156 -22.47 7.76 -10.13
N ASN A 157 -23.09 8.12 -8.99
CA ASN A 157 -24.21 7.40 -8.38
C ASN A 157 -23.91 5.89 -8.21
N SER A 158 -22.65 5.58 -7.87
CA SER A 158 -22.17 4.22 -7.67
C SER A 158 -22.46 3.73 -6.24
N SER A 159 -22.73 2.44 -6.08
CA SER A 159 -23.04 1.88 -4.78
C SER A 159 -21.78 1.68 -3.93
N PHE A 160 -21.71 2.38 -2.78
CA PHE A 160 -20.67 2.15 -1.77
C PHE A 160 -20.61 0.68 -1.34
N THR A 161 -21.75 0.02 -1.12
CA THR A 161 -21.82 -1.40 -0.76
C THR A 161 -21.21 -2.32 -1.82
N GLN A 162 -21.34 -1.99 -3.12
CA GLN A 162 -20.70 -2.78 -4.18
C GLN A 162 -19.18 -2.59 -4.16
N TYR A 163 -18.72 -1.35 -3.96
CA TYR A 163 -17.30 -1.04 -3.83
C TYR A 163 -16.67 -1.73 -2.61
N GLU A 164 -17.35 -1.68 -1.46
CA GLU A 164 -16.98 -2.35 -0.22
C GLU A 164 -16.75 -3.85 -0.44
N LYS A 165 -17.73 -4.54 -1.03
CA LYS A 165 -17.65 -5.97 -1.34
C LYS A 165 -16.51 -6.31 -2.28
N LYS A 166 -16.26 -5.44 -3.27
CA LYS A 166 -15.15 -5.61 -4.22
C LYS A 166 -13.81 -5.59 -3.48
N LEU A 167 -13.58 -4.60 -2.61
CA LEU A 167 -12.34 -4.55 -1.84
C LEU A 167 -12.22 -5.70 -0.85
N GLN A 168 -13.29 -6.07 -0.15
CA GLN A 168 -13.30 -7.24 0.74
C GLN A 168 -12.90 -8.53 0.01
N HIS A 169 -13.34 -8.70 -1.25
CA HIS A 169 -12.98 -9.85 -2.07
C HIS A 169 -11.53 -9.80 -2.58
N SER A 170 -11.05 -8.62 -2.98
CA SER A 170 -9.70 -8.45 -3.54
C SER A 170 -8.59 -8.49 -2.48
N THR A 171 -8.91 -8.22 -1.21
CA THR A 171 -7.92 -8.12 -0.13
C THR A 171 -7.46 -9.49 0.34
N LYS A 172 -6.16 -9.78 0.26
CA LYS A 172 -5.59 -11.10 0.58
C LYS A 172 -4.64 -11.03 1.78
N SER A 173 -3.76 -10.04 1.80
CA SER A 173 -2.74 -9.89 2.84
C SER A 173 -3.36 -9.60 4.22
N LYS A 174 -2.66 -10.01 5.28
CA LYS A 174 -3.12 -9.79 6.65
C LYS A 174 -3.18 -8.29 6.97
N CYS A 175 -2.12 -7.55 6.65
CA CYS A 175 -2.03 -6.13 6.94
C CYS A 175 -3.14 -5.34 6.23
N ALA A 176 -3.38 -5.64 4.95
CA ALA A 176 -4.47 -5.02 4.19
C ALA A 176 -5.85 -5.37 4.77
N LYS A 177 -6.09 -6.63 5.18
CA LYS A 177 -7.34 -7.04 5.85
C LYS A 177 -7.56 -6.32 7.17
N ASP A 178 -6.51 -6.13 7.96
CA ASP A 178 -6.58 -5.47 9.26
C ASP A 178 -6.89 -3.97 9.08
N TYR A 179 -6.38 -3.32 8.02
CA TYR A 179 -6.60 -1.89 7.76
C TYR A 179 -7.88 -1.57 6.96
N LEU A 180 -8.35 -2.48 6.10
CA LEU A 180 -9.50 -2.28 5.21
C LEU A 180 -10.74 -1.68 5.90
N PRO A 181 -11.17 -2.16 7.09
CA PRO A 181 -12.35 -1.59 7.76
C PRO A 181 -12.20 -0.11 8.11
N THR A 182 -10.99 0.32 8.48
CA THR A 182 -10.68 1.72 8.79
C THR A 182 -10.81 2.57 7.53
N PHE A 183 -10.25 2.11 6.42
CA PHE A 183 -10.31 2.82 5.14
C PHE A 183 -11.75 2.94 4.60
N LEU A 184 -12.52 1.85 4.64
CA LEU A 184 -13.93 1.84 4.20
C LEU A 184 -14.80 2.78 5.04
N LYS A 185 -14.63 2.76 6.37
CA LYS A 185 -15.35 3.64 7.28
C LYS A 185 -15.09 5.12 6.97
N GLU A 186 -13.86 5.46 6.58
CA GLU A 186 -13.53 6.84 6.22
C GLU A 186 -14.23 7.28 4.94
N ILE A 187 -14.28 6.41 3.93
CA ILE A 187 -15.05 6.67 2.68
C ILE A 187 -16.53 6.87 2.99
N GLU A 188 -17.14 5.98 3.77
CA GLU A 188 -18.56 6.07 4.17
C GLU A 188 -18.87 7.36 4.94
N ARG A 189 -17.98 7.74 5.86
CA ARG A 189 -18.08 8.99 6.63
C ARG A 189 -18.08 10.22 5.70
N ILE A 190 -17.23 10.23 4.69
CA ILE A 190 -17.14 11.33 3.72
C ILE A 190 -18.38 11.36 2.82
N LEU A 191 -18.81 10.20 2.30
CA LEU A 191 -20.04 10.07 1.51
C LEU A 191 -21.27 10.62 2.24
N THR A 192 -21.46 10.21 3.50
CA THR A 192 -22.58 10.67 4.34
C THR A 192 -22.55 12.19 4.53
N LYS A 193 -21.35 12.78 4.63
CA LYS A 193 -21.19 14.24 4.74
C LYS A 193 -21.58 14.92 3.42
N ILE A 194 -21.21 14.36 2.28
CA ILE A 194 -21.57 14.91 0.96
C ILE A 194 -23.10 14.86 0.76
N ASP A 195 -23.75 13.75 1.09
CA ASP A 195 -25.22 13.58 0.98
C ASP A 195 -26.02 14.56 1.85
N SER A 196 -25.40 15.11 2.90
CA SER A 196 -26.04 16.05 3.83
C SER A 196 -25.93 17.53 3.43
N LEU A 197 -25.19 17.85 2.36
CA LEU A 197 -25.00 19.22 1.84
C LEU A 197 -26.11 19.63 0.89
#